data_AF-A0A317SKL7-F1
#
_entry.id   AF-A0A317SKL7-F1
#
_cell.length_a   1.000
_cell.length_b   1.000
_cell.length_c   1.000
_cell.angle_alpha   90.00
_cell.angle_beta   90.00
_cell.angle_gamma   90.00
#
_symmetry.space_group_name_H-M   'P 1'
#
loop_
_entity.id
_entity.type
_entity.pdbx_description
1 polymer ?
#
loop_
_entity_poly.entity_id
_entity_poly.type
_entity_poly.pdbx_seq_one_letter_code
_entity_poly.pdbx_strand_id
1 'polypeptide(L)'
;MQVLDSIRKERCSPGQRAYEHRSLFHRPAHGISWTPPSKQREKDPYCLRTVSGDGLVAARHLWHYNYQPTVYYPKQSKNELYQRLATQLKNLGVPFTEDFDGALKDTSHVIDAIFGFSFSGEVREPFPAVIRALKETTIPVTSIDAPSSWDIENGPPSEGPGKGFYPTALVSLTAPKPLAKFFHGRHFLGGRFVSPDIAQKYDLELPEYDGIAQIVELDPQTGQRLKL
;
A
#
# COMPACT_ATOMS: atom_id res chain seq x y z
N MET A 1 -4.01 -16.76 -12.97
CA MET A 1 -5.42 -16.28 -13.05
C MET A 1 -6.40 -17.02 -12.13
N GLN A 2 -6.59 -18.36 -12.24
CA GLN A 2 -7.60 -19.10 -11.45
C GLN A 2 -7.41 -19.06 -9.92
N VAL A 3 -6.17 -19.05 -9.45
CA VAL A 3 -5.82 -18.98 -8.01
C VAL A 3 -6.20 -17.62 -7.40
N LEU A 4 -5.74 -16.53 -8.01
CA LEU A 4 -6.01 -15.16 -7.55
C LEU A 4 -7.51 -14.80 -7.67
N ASP A 5 -8.19 -15.27 -8.72
CA ASP A 5 -9.64 -15.12 -8.87
C ASP A 5 -10.46 -15.98 -7.90
N SER A 6 -9.93 -17.12 -7.45
CA SER A 6 -10.58 -17.95 -6.42
C SER A 6 -10.41 -17.37 -5.02
N ILE A 7 -9.21 -16.86 -4.68
CA ILE A 7 -8.96 -16.08 -3.45
C ILE A 7 -9.86 -14.83 -3.42
N ARG A 8 -10.18 -14.25 -4.58
CA ARG A 8 -11.13 -13.11 -4.71
C ARG A 8 -12.58 -13.52 -4.39
N LYS A 9 -13.03 -14.71 -4.81
CA LYS A 9 -14.41 -15.17 -4.54
C LYS A 9 -14.65 -15.49 -3.07
N GLU A 10 -13.64 -16.01 -2.36
CA GLU A 10 -13.72 -16.30 -0.93
C GLU A 10 -13.72 -15.04 -0.05
N ARG A 11 -13.18 -13.91 -0.56
CA ARG A 11 -13.20 -12.58 0.09
C ARG A 11 -14.60 -11.92 0.17
N CYS A 12 -15.61 -12.42 -0.53
CA CYS A 12 -16.96 -11.82 -0.57
C CYS A 12 -17.90 -12.26 0.58
N SER A 13 -17.38 -12.82 1.68
CA SER A 13 -18.19 -13.09 2.88
C SER A 13 -18.25 -11.83 3.78
N PRO A 14 -19.45 -11.36 4.19
CA PRO A 14 -19.59 -10.10 4.89
C PRO A 14 -19.28 -10.27 6.38
N GLY A 15 -18.03 -10.00 6.75
CA GLY A 15 -17.67 -9.88 8.16
C GLY A 15 -16.16 -9.82 8.35
N GLN A 16 -15.71 -8.75 9.03
CA GLN A 16 -14.39 -8.61 9.66
C GLN A 16 -13.23 -8.22 8.71
N ARG A 17 -12.29 -7.33 9.04
CA ARG A 17 -12.02 -6.47 10.20
C ARG A 17 -10.99 -5.41 9.75
N ALA A 18 -11.09 -4.19 10.24
CA ALA A 18 -10.03 -3.17 10.11
C ALA A 18 -8.93 -3.48 11.13
N TYR A 19 -7.66 -3.51 10.73
CA TYR A 19 -6.56 -3.87 11.63
C TYR A 19 -5.29 -3.04 11.51
N GLU A 20 -4.66 -2.92 12.68
CA GLU A 20 -3.57 -2.02 13.04
C GLU A 20 -2.29 -2.30 12.25
N HIS A 21 -1.92 -1.34 11.41
CA HIS A 21 -0.55 -1.18 10.94
C HIS A 21 0.32 -0.69 12.14
N ARG A 22 1.64 -0.63 12.07
CA ARG A 22 2.51 0.10 13.04
C ARG A 22 3.94 0.04 12.54
N SER A 23 4.24 -1.01 11.79
CA SER A 23 5.58 -1.38 11.32
C SER A 23 6.03 -0.70 10.03
N LEU A 24 5.18 0.07 9.34
CA LEU A 24 5.53 0.63 8.02
C LEU A 24 6.56 1.77 8.07
N PHE A 25 6.71 2.45 9.22
CA PHE A 25 7.47 3.73 9.29
C PHE A 25 8.44 3.85 10.46
N HIS A 26 8.62 2.80 11.26
CA HIS A 26 9.54 2.82 12.40
C HIS A 26 10.21 1.46 12.60
N ARG A 27 11.53 1.38 12.44
CA ARG A 27 12.36 0.43 13.19
C ARG A 27 13.00 1.21 14.34
N PRO A 28 12.72 0.91 15.61
CA PRO A 28 13.62 1.33 16.67
C PRO A 28 14.83 0.40 16.66
N ALA A 29 16.03 0.97 16.57
CA ALA A 29 17.26 0.26 16.84
C ALA A 29 17.31 -0.06 18.34
N HIS A 30 17.28 -1.36 18.65
CA HIS A 30 17.59 -1.99 19.95
C HIS A 30 16.70 -1.64 21.17
N GLY A 31 16.57 -2.63 22.06
CA GLY A 31 15.54 -2.74 23.09
C GLY A 31 15.46 -1.56 24.05
N ILE A 32 14.23 -1.14 24.37
CA ILE A 32 13.96 -0.10 25.38
C ILE A 32 12.74 -0.49 26.21
N SER A 33 12.96 -0.51 27.52
CA SER A 33 11.94 -0.58 28.57
C SER A 33 10.88 0.51 28.41
N TRP A 34 9.60 0.15 28.57
CA TRP A 34 8.49 1.10 28.49
C TRP A 34 8.54 2.14 29.62
N THR A 35 8.76 3.40 29.28
CA THR A 35 8.50 4.57 30.14
C THR A 35 7.44 5.45 29.48
N PRO A 36 6.42 5.94 30.23
CA PRO A 36 5.35 6.75 29.66
C PRO A 36 5.90 8.13 29.20
N PRO A 37 5.65 8.57 27.96
CA PRO A 37 6.24 9.80 27.45
C PRO A 37 5.47 11.05 27.92
N SER A 38 6.18 11.97 28.58
CA SER A 38 5.67 13.25 29.09
C SER A 38 5.86 14.45 28.14
N LYS A 39 5.99 14.23 26.82
CA LYS A 39 6.03 15.31 25.82
C LYS A 39 5.31 14.86 24.55
N GLN A 40 4.41 15.73 24.04
CA GLN A 40 3.77 15.54 22.73
C GLN A 40 4.87 15.33 21.68
N ARG A 41 4.93 14.13 21.09
CA ARG A 41 5.79 13.89 19.93
C ARG A 41 5.32 14.81 18.81
N GLU A 42 6.23 15.63 18.30
CA GLU A 42 6.03 16.39 17.09
C GLU A 42 5.62 15.41 15.97
N LYS A 43 4.56 15.73 15.24
CA LYS A 43 4.02 14.82 14.23
C LYS A 43 5.00 14.71 13.07
N ASP A 44 5.37 13.50 12.68
CA ASP A 44 6.24 13.25 11.52
C ASP A 44 5.66 13.93 10.26
N PRO A 45 6.52 14.54 9.42
CA PRO A 45 6.10 15.41 8.34
C PRO A 45 5.29 14.64 7.28
N TYR A 46 4.09 15.14 7.00
CA TYR A 46 3.21 14.94 5.85
C TYR A 46 3.38 13.69 4.96
N CYS A 47 2.32 12.89 4.85
CA CYS A 47 2.25 11.74 3.95
C CYS A 47 1.07 11.88 2.97
N LEU A 48 1.36 12.06 1.67
CA LEU A 48 0.33 12.10 0.63
C LEU A 48 -0.08 10.69 0.23
N ARG A 49 -1.39 10.45 0.12
CA ARG A 49 -1.95 9.14 -0.23
C ARG A 49 -2.88 9.25 -1.43
N THR A 50 -2.63 8.41 -2.43
CA THR A 50 -3.46 8.25 -3.63
C THR A 50 -4.25 6.94 -3.55
N VAL A 51 -5.45 6.87 -4.15
CA VAL A 51 -6.55 6.12 -3.51
C VAL A 51 -7.02 4.85 -4.20
N SER A 52 -7.08 3.83 -3.36
CA SER A 52 -7.97 2.66 -3.36
C SER A 52 -8.47 2.45 -1.92
N GLY A 53 -9.27 1.41 -1.66
CA GLY A 53 -9.75 1.11 -0.29
C GLY A 53 -8.61 0.93 0.71
N ASP A 54 -7.54 0.24 0.30
CA ASP A 54 -6.36 0.01 1.13
C ASP A 54 -5.64 1.32 1.46
N GLY A 55 -5.60 2.26 0.50
CA GLY A 55 -5.07 3.61 0.70
C GLY A 55 -5.81 4.39 1.80
N LEU A 56 -7.15 4.33 1.82
CA LEU A 56 -7.98 4.99 2.84
C LEU A 56 -7.80 4.36 4.23
N VAL A 57 -7.76 3.03 4.30
CA VAL A 57 -7.50 2.31 5.55
C VAL A 57 -6.13 2.68 6.09
N ALA A 58 -5.10 2.62 5.25
CA ALA A 58 -3.75 2.94 5.66
C ALA A 58 -3.57 4.43 6.04
N ALA A 59 -4.34 5.37 5.45
CA ALA A 59 -4.39 6.77 5.89
C ALA A 59 -4.89 6.90 7.33
N ARG A 60 -5.97 6.19 7.67
CA ARG A 60 -6.53 6.21 9.03
C ARG A 60 -5.53 5.68 10.04
N HIS A 61 -4.87 4.57 9.70
CA HIS A 61 -3.86 3.98 10.56
C HIS A 61 -2.62 4.88 10.73
N LEU A 62 -2.18 5.55 9.67
CA LEU A 62 -1.11 6.55 9.79
C LEU A 62 -1.43 7.67 10.76
N TRP A 63 -2.65 8.19 10.71
CA TRP A 63 -3.10 9.21 11.65
C TRP A 63 -2.97 8.70 13.10
N HIS A 64 -3.35 7.45 13.36
CA HIS A 64 -3.19 6.83 14.69
C HIS A 64 -1.72 6.57 15.09
N TYR A 65 -0.78 6.52 14.14
CA TYR A 65 0.66 6.49 14.44
C TYR A 65 1.29 7.87 14.48
N ASN A 66 0.48 8.93 14.63
CA ASN A 66 0.93 10.31 14.76
C ASN A 66 1.57 10.91 13.48
N TYR A 67 1.29 10.34 12.30
CA TYR A 67 1.60 10.99 11.02
C TYR A 67 0.53 12.01 10.62
N GLN A 68 0.86 12.86 9.65
CA GLN A 68 -0.06 13.85 9.06
C GLN A 68 -0.46 13.44 7.63
N PRO A 69 -1.37 12.47 7.46
CA PRO A 69 -1.77 12.06 6.13
C PRO A 69 -2.60 13.17 5.45
N THR A 70 -2.37 13.38 4.16
CA THR A 70 -3.26 14.13 3.25
C THR A 70 -3.72 13.18 2.16
N VAL A 71 -5.01 13.20 1.81
CA VAL A 71 -5.60 12.25 0.86
C VAL A 71 -5.99 12.97 -0.43
N TYR A 72 -5.41 12.55 -1.56
CA TYR A 72 -5.83 13.01 -2.88
C TYR A 72 -6.79 11.98 -3.50
N TYR A 73 -8.11 12.23 -3.46
CA TYR A 73 -9.15 11.27 -3.87
C TYR A 73 -10.04 11.76 -5.04
N PRO A 74 -9.50 11.84 -6.27
CA PRO A 74 -10.19 12.51 -7.38
C PRO A 74 -11.41 11.75 -7.93
N LYS A 75 -11.42 10.41 -7.83
CA LYS A 75 -12.55 9.56 -8.28
C LYS A 75 -13.14 8.79 -7.11
N GLN A 76 -14.15 9.38 -6.48
CA GLN A 76 -14.84 8.77 -5.35
C GLN A 76 -15.84 7.71 -5.82
N SER A 77 -15.73 6.51 -5.25
CA SER A 77 -16.65 5.42 -5.56
C SER A 77 -18.03 5.67 -4.94
N LYS A 78 -19.09 5.28 -5.65
CA LYS A 78 -20.47 5.28 -5.12
C LYS A 78 -20.72 4.12 -4.15
N ASN A 79 -19.79 3.17 -4.04
CA ASN A 79 -19.94 2.05 -3.12
C ASN A 79 -19.80 2.53 -1.67
N GLU A 80 -20.79 2.16 -0.86
CA GLU A 80 -20.97 2.58 0.53
C GLU A 80 -19.74 2.30 1.40
N LEU A 81 -19.01 1.20 1.15
CA LEU A 81 -17.80 0.86 1.88
C LEU A 81 -16.75 1.98 1.79
N TYR A 82 -16.49 2.49 0.59
CA TYR A 82 -15.49 3.56 0.39
C TYR A 82 -15.96 4.88 0.98
N GLN A 83 -17.27 5.16 0.92
CA GLN A 83 -17.85 6.35 1.56
C GLN A 83 -17.68 6.29 3.08
N ARG A 84 -17.94 5.13 3.71
CA ARG A 84 -17.72 4.93 5.15
C ARG A 84 -16.25 5.10 5.53
N LEU A 85 -15.31 4.60 4.72
CA LEU A 85 -13.87 4.81 4.94
C LEU A 85 -13.48 6.30 4.84
N ALA A 86 -13.99 7.01 3.84
CA ALA A 86 -13.77 8.45 3.71
C ALA A 86 -14.36 9.22 4.89
N THR A 87 -15.56 8.86 5.38
CA THR A 87 -16.17 9.45 6.58
C THR A 87 -15.32 9.23 7.82
N GLN A 88 -14.73 8.04 8.01
CA GLN A 88 -13.81 7.80 9.13
C GLN A 88 -12.62 8.76 9.10
N LEU A 89 -12.04 9.02 7.94
CA LEU A 89 -10.93 9.97 7.78
C LEU A 89 -11.36 11.41 8.06
N LYS A 90 -12.53 11.82 7.55
CA LYS A 90 -13.11 13.14 7.83
C LYS A 90 -13.36 13.35 9.32
N ASN A 91 -13.86 12.34 10.02
CA ASN A 91 -14.09 12.39 11.47
C ASN A 91 -12.79 12.51 12.29
N LEU A 92 -11.66 12.05 11.73
CA LEU A 92 -10.32 12.22 12.31
C LEU A 92 -9.67 13.55 11.92
N GLY A 93 -10.34 14.39 11.12
CA GLY A 93 -9.81 15.65 10.62
C GLY A 93 -8.68 15.47 9.59
N VAL A 94 -8.61 14.32 8.91
CA VAL A 94 -7.63 14.09 7.84
C VAL A 94 -8.02 14.92 6.62
N PRO A 95 -7.13 15.81 6.11
CA PRO A 95 -7.43 16.65 4.96
C PRO A 95 -7.54 15.85 3.66
N PHE A 96 -8.47 16.26 2.81
CA PHE A 96 -8.58 15.82 1.42
C PHE A 96 -8.20 16.97 0.51
N THR A 97 -7.35 16.71 -0.48
CA THR A 97 -6.92 17.70 -1.46
C THR A 97 -7.39 17.32 -2.86
N GLU A 98 -7.66 18.33 -3.68
CA GLU A 98 -7.85 18.21 -5.13
C GLU A 98 -6.60 18.69 -5.89
N ASP A 99 -5.71 19.43 -5.23
CA ASP A 99 -4.42 19.86 -5.77
C ASP A 99 -3.34 18.83 -5.39
N PHE A 100 -3.07 17.91 -6.33
CA PHE A 100 -2.06 16.88 -6.15
C PHE A 100 -0.64 17.47 -6.17
N ASP A 101 -0.34 18.36 -7.13
CA ASP A 101 1.00 18.90 -7.33
C ASP A 101 1.41 19.84 -6.19
N GLY A 102 0.49 20.65 -5.67
CA GLY A 102 0.70 21.45 -4.46
C GLY A 102 0.98 20.57 -3.25
N ALA A 103 0.12 19.57 -2.99
CA ALA A 103 0.29 18.68 -1.86
C ALA A 103 1.56 17.83 -1.93
N LEU A 104 2.02 17.47 -3.13
CA LEU A 104 3.26 16.73 -3.33
C LEU A 104 4.48 17.52 -2.84
N LYS A 105 4.52 18.84 -3.02
CA LYS A 105 5.64 19.70 -2.60
C LYS A 105 5.84 19.73 -1.08
N ASP A 106 4.76 19.64 -0.33
CA ASP A 106 4.76 19.68 1.14
C ASP A 106 4.85 18.28 1.77
N THR A 107 5.06 17.23 0.97
CA THR A 107 5.03 15.83 1.41
C THR A 107 6.44 15.26 1.57
N SER A 108 6.65 14.45 2.62
CA SER A 108 7.92 13.74 2.84
C SER A 108 7.93 12.30 2.30
N HIS A 109 6.75 11.71 2.12
CA HIS A 109 6.57 10.33 1.63
C HIS A 109 5.23 10.14 0.93
N VAL A 110 5.21 9.47 -0.22
CA VAL A 110 3.99 9.20 -0.97
C VAL A 110 3.59 7.74 -0.90
N ILE A 111 2.30 7.48 -0.69
CA ILE A 111 1.71 6.15 -0.79
C ILE A 111 0.92 6.07 -2.08
N ASP A 112 1.45 5.28 -3.01
CA ASP A 112 0.80 4.92 -4.25
C ASP A 112 -0.18 3.77 -3.99
N ALA A 113 -1.47 4.10 -3.96
CA ALA A 113 -2.52 3.08 -3.93
C ALA A 113 -3.59 3.34 -4.99
N ILE A 114 -3.22 3.93 -6.15
CA ILE A 114 -4.16 4.26 -7.24
C ILE A 114 -4.75 2.99 -7.85
N PHE A 115 -3.89 2.05 -8.23
CA PHE A 115 -4.29 0.79 -8.87
C PHE A 115 -3.65 -0.40 -8.16
N GLY A 116 -4.49 -1.34 -7.71
CA GLY A 116 -4.04 -2.64 -7.19
C GLY A 116 -4.15 -3.75 -8.24
N PHE A 117 -4.03 -5.01 -7.81
CA PHE A 117 -4.03 -6.19 -8.69
C PHE A 117 -5.26 -6.34 -9.60
N SER A 118 -6.39 -5.73 -9.25
CA SER A 118 -7.63 -5.85 -10.01
C SER A 118 -7.73 -4.86 -11.19
N PHE A 119 -6.74 -3.98 -11.35
CA PHE A 119 -6.72 -3.05 -12.47
C PHE A 119 -6.32 -3.76 -13.76
N SER A 120 -7.06 -3.50 -14.82
CA SER A 120 -6.78 -3.99 -16.17
C SER A 120 -7.17 -2.92 -17.19
N GLY A 121 -6.36 -2.76 -18.23
CA GLY A 121 -6.61 -1.82 -19.32
C GLY A 121 -5.88 -0.49 -19.17
N GLU A 122 -6.33 0.51 -19.92
CA GLU A 122 -5.64 1.79 -20.03
C GLU A 122 -5.86 2.71 -18.83
N VAL A 123 -4.79 3.40 -18.44
CA VAL A 123 -4.81 4.44 -17.41
C VAL A 123 -5.51 5.67 -17.97
N ARG A 124 -6.67 6.03 -17.39
CA ARG A 124 -7.47 7.20 -17.82
C ARG A 124 -7.32 8.38 -16.87
N GLU A 125 -7.58 9.58 -17.37
CA GLU A 125 -7.57 10.82 -16.58
C GLU A 125 -8.36 10.70 -15.26
N PRO A 126 -7.88 11.29 -14.15
CA PRO A 126 -6.71 12.17 -14.03
C PRO A 126 -5.38 11.45 -13.72
N PHE A 127 -5.36 10.12 -13.76
CA PHE A 127 -4.24 9.33 -13.25
C PHE A 127 -2.93 9.39 -14.09
N PRO A 128 -2.94 9.61 -15.42
CA PRO A 128 -1.70 9.76 -16.19
C PRO A 128 -0.83 10.92 -15.72
N ALA A 129 -1.42 12.03 -15.27
CA ALA A 129 -0.68 13.17 -14.73
C ALA A 129 -0.08 12.84 -13.35
N VAL A 130 -0.87 12.20 -12.48
CA VAL A 130 -0.44 11.77 -11.15
C VAL A 130 0.74 10.81 -11.23
N ILE A 131 0.66 9.79 -12.09
CA ILE A 131 1.74 8.79 -12.25
C ILE A 131 3.01 9.43 -12.82
N ARG A 132 2.87 10.42 -13.73
CA ARG A 132 4.03 11.20 -14.21
C ARG A 132 4.69 11.99 -13.07
N ALA A 133 3.92 12.66 -12.24
CA ALA A 133 4.44 13.36 -11.07
C ALA A 133 5.09 12.42 -10.05
N LEU A 134 4.53 11.21 -9.83
CA LEU A 134 5.16 10.18 -8.99
C LEU A 134 6.48 9.64 -9.56
N LYS A 135 6.63 9.63 -10.88
CA LYS A 135 7.88 9.25 -11.54
C LYS A 135 8.94 10.34 -11.45
N GLU A 136 8.54 11.60 -11.58
CA GLU A 136 9.44 12.75 -11.65
C GLU A 136 9.88 13.27 -10.28
N THR A 137 9.16 12.90 -9.22
CA THR A 137 9.49 13.31 -7.85
C THR A 137 10.73 12.61 -7.29
N THR A 138 11.45 13.30 -6.42
CA THR A 138 12.54 12.74 -5.60
C THR A 138 12.03 12.20 -4.25
N ILE A 139 10.75 12.44 -3.93
CA ILE A 139 10.11 11.99 -2.69
C ILE A 139 9.95 10.46 -2.74
N PRO A 140 10.31 9.73 -1.69
CA PRO A 140 10.11 8.29 -1.64
C PRO A 140 8.65 7.88 -1.86
N VAL A 141 8.45 6.90 -2.75
CA VAL A 141 7.12 6.35 -3.06
C VAL A 141 7.03 4.91 -2.56
N THR A 142 5.94 4.56 -1.87
CA THR A 142 5.61 3.17 -1.54
C THR A 142 4.32 2.76 -2.22
N SER A 143 4.41 1.77 -3.10
CA SER A 143 3.24 1.23 -3.79
C SER A 143 2.61 0.09 -2.99
N ILE A 144 1.28 0.14 -2.89
CA ILE A 144 0.47 -0.87 -2.24
C ILE A 144 -0.01 -1.88 -3.28
N ASP A 145 0.33 -3.13 -3.04
CA ASP A 145 0.02 -4.31 -3.83
C ASP A 145 0.70 -4.40 -5.20
N ALA A 146 0.60 -3.36 -6.01
CA ALA A 146 1.24 -3.22 -7.32
C ALA A 146 1.61 -1.74 -7.53
N PRO A 147 2.78 -1.43 -8.14
CA PRO A 147 3.04 -0.08 -8.61
C PRO A 147 2.01 0.32 -9.66
N SER A 148 1.43 1.50 -9.51
CA SER A 148 0.41 1.98 -10.43
C SER A 148 0.94 2.06 -11.87
N SER A 149 0.14 1.59 -12.82
CA SER A 149 0.48 1.41 -14.25
C SER A 149 1.33 0.17 -14.59
N TRP A 150 1.77 -0.64 -13.63
CA TRP A 150 2.44 -1.89 -13.95
C TRP A 150 1.42 -2.98 -14.32
N ASP A 151 1.78 -3.80 -15.30
CA ASP A 151 1.06 -5.02 -15.61
C ASP A 151 1.35 -6.09 -14.55
N ILE A 152 0.33 -6.83 -14.15
CA ILE A 152 0.43 -7.78 -13.03
C ILE A 152 1.33 -8.98 -13.37
N GLU A 153 1.40 -9.34 -14.65
CA GLU A 153 2.15 -10.50 -15.12
C GLU A 153 3.54 -10.09 -15.65
N ASN A 154 3.57 -9.02 -16.45
CA ASN A 154 4.73 -8.60 -17.23
C ASN A 154 5.52 -7.44 -16.61
N GLY A 155 5.03 -6.86 -15.51
CA GLY A 155 5.73 -5.81 -14.77
C GLY A 155 5.63 -4.42 -15.42
N PRO A 156 6.70 -3.62 -15.40
CA PRO A 156 6.66 -2.22 -15.81
C PRO A 156 6.32 -2.06 -17.30
N PRO A 157 5.50 -1.06 -17.69
CA PRO A 157 5.12 -0.87 -19.07
C PRO A 157 6.28 -0.29 -19.91
N SER A 158 6.35 -0.69 -21.18
CA SER A 158 7.35 -0.18 -22.14
C SER A 158 7.07 1.24 -22.65
N GLU A 159 5.82 1.69 -22.52
CA GLU A 159 5.30 2.99 -22.96
C GLU A 159 4.20 3.53 -22.03
N GLY A 160 3.72 4.75 -22.28
CA GLY A 160 2.68 5.39 -21.48
C GLY A 160 3.17 6.04 -20.17
N PRO A 161 2.24 6.51 -19.32
CA PRO A 161 2.55 7.35 -18.17
C PRO A 161 3.41 6.63 -17.11
N GLY A 162 3.27 5.32 -16.96
CA GLY A 162 4.07 4.51 -16.03
C GLY A 162 5.45 4.10 -16.54
N LYS A 163 5.83 4.45 -17.78
CA LYS A 163 7.14 4.09 -18.32
C LYS A 163 8.25 4.71 -17.48
N GLY A 164 9.05 3.87 -16.84
CA GLY A 164 10.14 4.28 -15.98
C GLY A 164 9.73 4.71 -14.57
N PHE A 165 8.47 4.47 -14.17
CA PHE A 165 8.05 4.63 -12.78
C PHE A 165 8.48 3.42 -11.95
N TYR A 166 9.33 3.65 -10.95
CA TYR A 166 9.80 2.64 -10.01
C TYR A 166 9.68 3.20 -8.58
N PRO A 167 8.78 2.66 -7.73
CA PRO A 167 8.66 3.12 -6.36
C PRO A 167 9.87 2.70 -5.52
N THR A 168 10.13 3.41 -4.43
CA THR A 168 11.21 3.09 -3.48
C THR A 168 10.92 1.80 -2.72
N ALA A 169 9.64 1.53 -2.44
CA ALA A 169 9.20 0.32 -1.77
C ALA A 169 7.90 -0.24 -2.37
N LEU A 170 7.73 -1.56 -2.24
CA LEU A 170 6.53 -2.29 -2.63
C LEU A 170 6.00 -3.05 -1.41
N VAL A 171 4.70 -2.98 -1.15
CA VAL A 171 4.03 -3.80 -0.13
C VAL A 171 3.06 -4.73 -0.84
N SER A 172 3.44 -5.99 -1.07
CA SER A 172 2.53 -6.99 -1.61
C SER A 172 1.53 -7.43 -0.54
N LEU A 173 0.25 -7.55 -0.90
CA LEU A 173 -0.80 -8.02 0.01
C LEU A 173 -1.12 -9.48 -0.25
N THR A 174 -1.23 -10.28 0.82
CA THR A 174 -1.52 -11.73 0.82
C THR A 174 -0.37 -12.57 0.26
N ALA A 175 0.02 -12.32 -0.98
CA ALA A 175 1.18 -12.91 -1.66
C ALA A 175 1.70 -11.92 -2.72
N PRO A 176 3.00 -11.93 -3.04
CA PRO A 176 3.57 -11.21 -4.18
C PRO A 176 2.96 -11.68 -5.50
N LYS A 177 2.77 -10.74 -6.42
CA LYS A 177 2.29 -11.00 -7.78
C LYS A 177 3.49 -11.22 -8.71
N PRO A 178 3.31 -11.81 -9.90
CA PRO A 178 4.40 -12.02 -10.85
C PRO A 178 5.20 -10.74 -11.18
N LEU A 179 4.54 -9.57 -11.23
CA LEU A 179 5.18 -8.25 -11.40
C LEU A 179 6.33 -7.99 -10.42
N ALA A 180 6.30 -8.59 -9.22
CA ALA A 180 7.31 -8.37 -8.19
C ALA A 180 8.69 -8.89 -8.63
N LYS A 181 8.76 -9.79 -9.61
CA LYS A 181 10.02 -10.26 -10.22
C LYS A 181 10.81 -9.14 -10.91
N PHE A 182 10.14 -8.07 -11.30
CA PHE A 182 10.73 -6.90 -11.96
C PHE A 182 11.06 -5.77 -10.98
N PHE A 183 10.74 -5.94 -9.70
CA PHE A 183 10.94 -4.92 -8.68
C PHE A 183 12.29 -5.10 -7.99
N HIS A 184 13.01 -3.98 -7.79
CA HIS A 184 14.39 -4.00 -7.26
C HIS A 184 14.58 -3.09 -6.02
N GLY A 185 13.49 -2.56 -5.44
CA GLY A 185 13.53 -1.75 -4.23
C GLY A 185 13.30 -2.57 -2.96
N ARG A 186 12.88 -1.90 -1.88
CA ARG A 186 12.54 -2.59 -0.62
C ARG A 186 11.17 -3.25 -0.74
N HIS A 187 11.10 -4.56 -0.58
CA HIS A 187 9.87 -5.31 -0.76
C HIS A 187 9.36 -5.85 0.56
N PHE A 188 8.10 -5.62 0.87
CA PHE A 188 7.43 -6.15 2.06
C PHE A 188 6.25 -7.01 1.65
N LEU A 189 6.00 -8.06 2.43
CA LEU A 189 4.77 -8.81 2.40
C LEU A 189 3.91 -8.40 3.59
N GLY A 190 2.66 -8.04 3.34
CA GLY A 190 1.64 -7.83 4.35
C GLY A 190 0.42 -8.72 4.12
N GLY A 191 -0.55 -8.64 5.03
CA GLY A 191 -1.77 -9.46 4.97
C GLY A 191 -1.62 -10.79 5.70
N ARG A 192 -1.18 -10.73 6.97
CA ARG A 192 -1.03 -11.87 7.88
C ARG A 192 -2.38 -12.41 8.37
N PHE A 193 -3.16 -12.95 7.44
CA PHE A 193 -4.48 -13.54 7.71
C PHE A 193 -4.76 -14.80 6.88
N VAL A 194 -3.78 -15.27 6.11
CA VAL A 194 -3.90 -16.49 5.30
C VAL A 194 -3.83 -17.70 6.22
N SER A 195 -4.86 -18.55 6.19
CA SER A 195 -4.86 -19.80 6.97
C SER A 195 -3.95 -20.85 6.32
N PRO A 196 -3.47 -21.83 7.11
CA PRO A 196 -2.69 -22.96 6.58
C PRO A 196 -3.39 -23.68 5.42
N ASP A 197 -4.70 -23.91 5.52
CA ASP A 197 -5.48 -24.57 4.47
C ASP A 197 -5.48 -23.80 3.15
N ILE A 198 -5.56 -22.46 3.20
CA ILE A 198 -5.51 -21.62 2.01
C ILE A 198 -4.10 -21.58 1.43
N ALA A 199 -3.08 -21.49 2.29
CA ALA A 199 -1.70 -21.57 1.85
C ALA A 199 -1.41 -22.89 1.14
N GLN A 200 -1.84 -24.02 1.71
CA GLN A 200 -1.68 -25.35 1.11
C GLN A 200 -2.47 -25.49 -0.19
N LYS A 201 -3.73 -25.06 -0.22
CA LYS A 201 -4.60 -25.14 -1.40
C LYS A 201 -4.01 -24.43 -2.62
N TYR A 202 -3.25 -23.36 -2.40
CA TYR A 202 -2.68 -22.52 -3.45
C TYR A 202 -1.16 -22.59 -3.52
N ASP A 203 -0.54 -23.57 -2.87
CA ASP A 203 0.92 -23.79 -2.83
C ASP A 203 1.72 -22.53 -2.46
N LEU A 204 1.21 -21.76 -1.48
CA LEU A 204 1.82 -20.51 -1.03
C LEU A 204 2.86 -20.77 0.07
N GLU A 205 4.13 -20.59 -0.25
CA GLU A 205 5.24 -20.63 0.70
C GLU A 205 5.41 -19.26 1.43
N LEU A 206 4.53 -18.97 2.39
CA LEU A 206 4.57 -17.67 3.08
C LEU A 206 5.70 -17.58 4.13
N PRO A 207 6.41 -16.43 4.24
CA PRO A 207 7.39 -16.19 5.30
C PRO A 207 6.75 -16.17 6.69
N GLU A 208 7.58 -16.47 7.69
CA GLU A 208 7.22 -16.23 9.08
C GLU A 208 7.20 -14.72 9.39
N TYR A 209 6.19 -14.30 10.15
CA TYR A 209 6.08 -12.93 10.64
C TYR A 209 6.53 -12.89 12.09
N ASP A 210 7.49 -12.02 12.39
CA ASP A 210 8.05 -11.89 13.74
C ASP A 210 7.01 -11.35 14.75
N GLY A 211 6.87 -12.02 15.90
CA GLY A 211 5.97 -11.63 16.98
C GLY A 211 4.55 -11.26 16.50
N ILE A 212 4.16 -10.01 16.74
CA ILE A 212 2.86 -9.43 16.33
C ILE A 212 2.94 -8.61 15.02
N ALA A 213 4.08 -8.64 14.31
CA ALA A 213 4.28 -7.88 13.09
C ALA A 213 3.24 -8.28 12.03
N GLN A 214 2.76 -7.26 11.31
CA GLN A 214 1.78 -7.40 10.23
C GLN A 214 2.42 -7.32 8.84
N ILE A 215 3.74 -7.11 8.79
CA ILE A 215 4.55 -7.14 7.58
C ILE A 215 5.85 -7.89 7.86
N VAL A 216 6.46 -8.40 6.80
CA VAL A 216 7.82 -8.92 6.80
C VAL A 216 8.54 -8.38 5.55
N GLU A 217 9.81 -7.99 5.71
CA GLU A 217 10.65 -7.55 4.59
C GLU A 217 11.16 -8.78 3.84
N LEU A 218 10.93 -8.83 2.53
CA LEU A 218 11.38 -9.91 1.66
C LEU A 218 12.79 -9.58 1.19
N ASP A 219 13.66 -10.58 1.23
CA ASP A 219 15.05 -10.44 0.76
C ASP A 219 15.09 -10.40 -0.79
N PRO A 220 15.71 -9.38 -1.40
CA PRO A 220 15.84 -9.24 -2.85
C PRO A 220 16.56 -10.41 -3.55
N GLN A 221 17.44 -11.15 -2.86
CA GLN A 221 18.27 -12.20 -3.45
C GLN A 221 17.63 -13.59 -3.39
N THR A 222 17.01 -13.93 -2.26
CA THR A 222 16.25 -15.18 -2.14
C THR A 222 14.86 -15.05 -2.76
N GLY A 223 14.36 -13.81 -2.87
CA GLY A 223 13.05 -13.47 -3.41
C GLY A 223 11.99 -14.45 -2.96
N GLN A 224 12.08 -14.88 -1.68
CA GLN A 224 11.58 -16.17 -1.15
C GLN A 224 10.75 -16.85 -2.22
N ARG A 225 11.40 -17.69 -3.05
CA ARG A 225 10.84 -18.27 -4.28
C ARG A 225 9.42 -18.77 -4.03
N LEU A 226 8.46 -17.87 -4.11
CA LEU A 226 7.06 -18.17 -4.05
C LEU A 226 6.84 -18.71 -5.44
N LYS A 227 6.90 -20.04 -5.55
CA LYS A 227 6.44 -20.75 -6.72
C LYS A 227 5.02 -20.25 -6.96
N LEU A 228 4.84 -19.49 -8.02
CA LEU A 228 3.53 -19.14 -8.57
C LEU A 228 3.24 -20.10 -9.71
#